data_AF-A0A918C9Z7-F1
#
_entry.id   AF-A0A918C9Z7-F1
#
_cell.length_a   1.000
_cell.length_b   1.000
_cell.length_c   1.000
_cell.angle_alpha   90.00
_cell.angle_beta   90.00
_cell.angle_gamma   90.00
#
_symmetry.space_group_name_H-M   'P 1'
#
loop_
_entity.id
_entity.type
_entity.pdbx_description
1 polymer ?
#
loop_
_entity_poly.entity_id
_entity_poly.type
_entity_poly.pdbx_seq_one_letter_code
_entity_poly.pdbx_strand_id
1 'polypeptide(L)'
;MTTSAKPLSVAVIGAGMAGRSHAAGYRNVNTVFGAGLPPVRLAAIADANTALGEDAARRYGFEKALPSWEAVAEDPTIDAVSIVVGNALHRPIAEALVAAGKHVLCEKPLAGSMEDARAMAELERTAEVVTAVGYTFRRAPGIAAIREHVRAGELGDLTLFSGRYWCDYATDPNGPLSWRFKGGPGSGALGDVGSHVIDAAEYVAGPIASVSGASLSTQITKRPLPLGAVVGHNAAPVSEEFGEVENEDTATFTARFESGLVGTFSVTRTGFGLPNGLFFDVLGVDGRAAFDQHRPAEYLFDDAQPDARTRGARQIIAGPNLPYFAGGVPMEAPGVGASNADNFTYQARAFLDQVAGVAEPLPACATFADALRTMEIIQAVVESSHNDGAAVAVPPVA
;
A
#
# COMPACT_ATOMS: atom_id res chain seq x y z
N MET A 1 -16.75 -21.25 28.48
CA MET A 1 -16.76 -19.93 29.15
C MET A 1 -15.42 -19.28 28.85
N THR A 2 -15.30 -18.61 27.71
CA THR A 2 -14.09 -17.89 27.33
C THR A 2 -13.96 -16.68 28.27
N THR A 3 -12.84 -16.58 28.96
CA THR A 3 -12.44 -15.35 29.65
C THR A 3 -12.58 -14.20 28.64
N SER A 4 -13.48 -13.26 28.92
CA SER A 4 -13.72 -12.09 28.08
C SER A 4 -12.43 -11.28 28.00
N ALA A 5 -11.60 -11.56 26.99
CA ALA A 5 -10.40 -10.78 26.71
C ALA A 5 -10.81 -9.32 26.54
N LYS A 6 -10.04 -8.40 27.14
CA LYS A 6 -10.25 -6.95 26.98
C LYS A 6 -10.29 -6.65 25.47
N PRO A 7 -11.34 -5.98 24.96
CA PRO A 7 -11.40 -5.61 23.55
C PRO A 7 -10.21 -4.74 23.15
N LEU A 8 -9.70 -4.96 21.94
CA LEU A 8 -8.66 -4.12 21.34
C LEU A 8 -9.35 -2.92 20.67
N SER A 9 -9.09 -1.71 21.16
CA SER A 9 -9.76 -0.49 20.72
C SER A 9 -8.95 0.19 19.61
N VAL A 10 -9.57 0.33 18.44
CA VAL A 10 -8.94 0.90 17.24
C VAL A 10 -9.47 2.28 16.90
N ALA A 11 -8.61 3.12 16.35
CA ALA A 11 -8.99 4.40 15.76
C ALA A 11 -8.38 4.61 14.37
N VAL A 12 -9.01 5.46 13.56
CA VAL A 12 -8.49 5.89 12.26
C VAL A 12 -8.38 7.41 12.23
N ILE A 13 -7.20 7.92 11.93
CA ILE A 13 -6.94 9.34 11.71
C ILE A 13 -6.95 9.59 10.20
N GLY A 14 -7.88 10.40 9.72
CA GLY A 14 -8.19 10.63 8.32
C GLY A 14 -9.45 9.88 7.88
N ALA A 15 -10.42 10.60 7.34
CA ALA A 15 -11.73 10.11 6.90
C ALA A 15 -11.93 10.24 5.37
N GLY A 16 -10.84 10.49 4.64
CA GLY A 16 -10.78 10.47 3.17
C GLY A 16 -10.92 9.07 2.57
N MET A 17 -10.64 8.92 1.27
CA MET A 17 -10.86 7.67 0.53
C MET A 17 -10.16 6.45 1.16
N ALA A 18 -8.86 6.56 1.47
CA ALA A 18 -8.11 5.49 2.13
C ALA A 18 -8.57 5.27 3.59
N GLY A 19 -8.85 6.34 4.33
CA GLY A 19 -9.30 6.26 5.72
C GLY A 19 -10.62 5.50 5.87
N ARG A 20 -11.54 5.69 4.92
CA ARG A 20 -12.77 4.90 4.81
C ARG A 20 -12.50 3.43 4.53
N SER A 21 -11.46 3.10 3.76
CA SER A 21 -11.08 1.71 3.47
C SER A 21 -10.48 1.03 4.71
N HIS A 22 -9.66 1.75 5.50
CA HIS A 22 -9.20 1.28 6.81
C HIS A 22 -10.36 1.07 7.79
N ALA A 23 -11.30 2.02 7.87
CA ALA A 23 -12.48 1.92 8.72
C ALA A 23 -13.35 0.70 8.35
N ALA A 24 -13.52 0.42 7.04
CA ALA A 24 -14.19 -0.77 6.56
C ALA A 24 -13.44 -2.05 6.92
N GLY A 25 -12.10 -2.07 6.76
CA GLY A 25 -11.27 -3.21 7.15
C GLY A 25 -11.39 -3.55 8.62
N TYR A 26 -11.30 -2.56 9.51
CA TYR A 26 -11.50 -2.77 10.95
C TYR A 26 -12.92 -3.21 11.29
N ARG A 27 -13.95 -2.71 10.59
CA ARG A 27 -15.32 -3.19 10.78
C ARG A 27 -15.46 -4.69 10.49
N ASN A 28 -14.77 -5.19 9.47
CA ASN A 28 -14.85 -6.58 9.05
C ASN A 28 -13.87 -7.51 9.78
N VAL A 29 -12.89 -6.98 10.52
CA VAL A 29 -11.80 -7.80 11.08
C VAL A 29 -12.28 -8.89 12.06
N ASN A 30 -13.37 -8.65 12.78
CA ASN A 30 -13.97 -9.62 13.71
C ASN A 30 -14.70 -10.77 12.99
N THR A 31 -14.93 -10.66 11.67
CA THR A 31 -15.69 -11.65 10.89
C THR A 31 -14.79 -12.60 10.10
N VAL A 32 -13.47 -12.40 10.14
CA VAL A 32 -12.48 -13.15 9.37
C VAL A 32 -11.47 -13.85 10.28
N PHE A 33 -10.91 -14.97 9.83
CA PHE A 33 -9.93 -15.87 10.45
C PHE A 33 -10.27 -16.28 11.89
N GLY A 34 -10.69 -17.53 12.09
CA GLY A 34 -11.07 -18.05 13.40
C GLY A 34 -9.88 -18.17 14.37
N ALA A 35 -10.08 -17.71 15.61
CA ALA A 35 -9.18 -17.79 16.78
C ALA A 35 -8.12 -16.67 16.94
N GLY A 36 -7.69 -16.50 18.20
CA GLY A 36 -6.55 -15.67 18.63
C GLY A 36 -6.87 -14.21 18.91
N LEU A 37 -7.62 -13.54 18.03
CA LEU A 37 -7.83 -12.09 18.12
C LEU A 37 -8.89 -11.72 19.18
N PRO A 38 -8.59 -10.82 20.15
CA PRO A 38 -9.60 -10.24 21.02
C PRO A 38 -10.68 -9.48 20.23
N PRO A 39 -11.90 -9.31 20.76
CA PRO A 39 -12.91 -8.49 20.10
C PRO A 39 -12.38 -7.09 19.78
N VAL A 40 -12.57 -6.62 18.55
CA VAL A 40 -12.12 -5.29 18.13
C VAL A 40 -13.23 -4.27 18.36
N ARG A 41 -12.94 -3.25 19.18
CA ARG A 41 -13.81 -2.11 19.44
C ARG A 41 -13.46 -0.97 18.48
N LEU A 42 -14.44 -0.50 17.70
CA LEU A 42 -14.26 0.63 16.77
C LEU A 42 -14.43 1.96 17.53
N ALA A 43 -13.35 2.44 18.13
CA ALA A 43 -13.42 3.50 19.13
C ALA A 43 -13.66 4.88 18.50
N ALA A 44 -12.83 5.33 17.56
CA ALA A 44 -12.94 6.67 17.00
C ALA A 44 -12.49 6.80 15.54
N ILE A 45 -13.10 7.73 14.81
CA ILE A 45 -12.53 8.33 13.60
C ILE A 45 -12.13 9.76 13.94
N ALA A 46 -10.91 10.19 13.59
CA ALA A 46 -10.47 11.56 13.75
C ALA A 46 -10.22 12.22 12.40
N ASP A 47 -10.76 13.42 12.19
CA ASP A 47 -10.48 14.22 11.00
C ASP A 47 -10.68 15.71 11.32
N ALA A 48 -9.82 16.57 10.78
CA ALA A 48 -9.95 18.02 10.93
C ALA A 48 -11.23 18.55 10.27
N ASN A 49 -11.72 17.87 9.23
CA ASN A 49 -13.08 18.04 8.73
C ASN A 49 -14.03 17.17 9.56
N THR A 50 -14.56 17.74 10.64
CA THR A 50 -15.41 17.02 11.60
C THR A 50 -16.64 16.39 10.95
N ALA A 51 -17.27 17.06 9.98
CA ALA A 51 -18.42 16.50 9.26
C ALA A 51 -18.06 15.24 8.46
N LEU A 52 -16.85 15.21 7.87
CA LEU A 52 -16.34 14.02 7.17
C LEU A 52 -16.04 12.88 8.17
N GLY A 53 -15.45 13.22 9.32
CA GLY A 53 -15.20 12.28 10.41
C GLY A 53 -16.49 11.67 10.98
N GLU A 54 -17.50 12.49 11.25
CA GLU A 54 -18.83 12.06 11.74
C GLU A 54 -19.55 11.16 10.72
N ASP A 55 -19.48 11.50 9.43
CA ASP A 55 -20.03 10.67 8.36
C ASP A 55 -19.35 9.30 8.30
N ALA A 56 -18.01 9.27 8.33
CA ALA A 56 -17.25 8.02 8.33
C ALA A 56 -17.52 7.19 9.60
N ALA A 57 -17.51 7.81 10.77
CA ALA A 57 -17.78 7.14 12.04
C ALA A 57 -19.17 6.50 12.03
N ARG A 58 -20.21 7.22 11.59
CA ARG A 58 -21.56 6.67 11.44
C ARG A 58 -21.62 5.52 10.43
N ARG A 59 -21.05 5.70 9.22
CA ARG A 59 -21.13 4.70 8.14
C ARG A 59 -20.48 3.37 8.50
N TYR A 60 -19.29 3.44 9.09
CA TYR A 60 -18.52 2.26 9.48
C TYR A 60 -18.79 1.87 10.94
N GLY A 61 -19.65 2.61 11.65
CA GLY A 61 -20.10 2.46 13.04
C GLY A 61 -18.98 2.45 14.09
N PHE A 62 -18.05 3.38 13.96
CA PHE A 62 -17.19 3.79 15.06
C PHE A 62 -18.02 4.58 16.08
N GLU A 63 -17.69 4.46 17.36
CA GLU A 63 -18.50 5.01 18.45
C GLU A 63 -18.57 6.53 18.44
N LYS A 64 -17.49 7.20 18.02
CA LYS A 64 -17.41 8.67 17.99
C LYS A 64 -16.52 9.17 16.85
N ALA A 65 -16.72 10.44 16.52
CA ALA A 65 -15.76 11.22 15.76
C ALA A 65 -15.00 12.17 16.70
N LEU A 66 -13.72 12.39 16.43
CA LEU A 66 -12.87 13.32 17.16
C LEU A 66 -12.38 14.43 16.21
N PRO A 67 -12.20 15.67 16.71
CA PRO A 67 -11.87 16.81 15.86
C PRO A 67 -10.40 16.88 15.46
N SER A 68 -9.54 16.07 16.07
CA SER A 68 -8.10 16.13 15.86
C SER A 68 -7.43 14.80 16.20
N TRP A 69 -6.19 14.62 15.72
CA TRP A 69 -5.40 13.42 15.99
C TRP A 69 -4.81 13.44 17.40
N GLU A 70 -4.59 14.62 17.98
CA GLU A 70 -4.14 14.81 19.36
C GLU A 70 -5.17 14.22 20.34
N ALA A 71 -6.46 14.42 20.09
CA ALA A 71 -7.53 13.83 20.89
C ALA A 71 -7.52 12.28 20.84
N VAL A 72 -7.00 11.68 19.76
CA VAL A 72 -6.77 10.22 19.69
C VAL A 72 -5.59 9.84 20.57
N ALA A 73 -4.48 10.58 20.50
CA ALA A 73 -3.28 10.33 21.31
C ALA A 73 -3.55 10.46 22.82
N GLU A 74 -4.39 11.42 23.22
CA GLU A 74 -4.76 11.69 24.61
C GLU A 74 -5.77 10.68 25.19
N ASP A 75 -6.51 9.92 24.36
CA ASP A 75 -7.50 8.96 24.83
C ASP A 75 -6.81 7.65 25.29
N PRO A 76 -6.75 7.36 26.61
CA PRO A 76 -6.08 6.16 27.11
C PRO A 76 -6.85 4.87 26.82
N THR A 77 -8.07 4.97 26.27
CA THR A 77 -8.90 3.81 25.92
C THR A 77 -8.65 3.30 24.50
N ILE A 78 -7.82 3.98 23.71
CA ILE A 78 -7.45 3.59 22.34
C ILE A 78 -6.08 2.89 22.37
N ASP A 79 -6.01 1.68 21.82
CA ASP A 79 -4.82 0.83 21.85
C ASP A 79 -4.05 0.88 20.52
N ALA A 80 -4.75 0.89 19.37
CA ALA A 80 -4.13 0.83 18.04
C ALA A 80 -4.74 1.84 17.06
N VAL A 81 -3.92 2.43 16.19
CA VAL A 81 -4.32 3.58 15.37
C VAL A 81 -3.80 3.45 13.94
N SER A 82 -4.69 3.70 12.97
CA SER A 82 -4.28 3.94 11.59
C SER A 82 -4.08 5.42 11.29
N ILE A 83 -2.90 5.78 10.75
CA ILE A 83 -2.59 7.14 10.26
C ILE A 83 -2.82 7.17 8.76
N VAL A 84 -3.86 7.89 8.30
CA VAL A 84 -4.34 7.88 6.92
C VAL A 84 -4.61 9.30 6.42
N VAL A 85 -3.62 10.17 6.62
CA VAL A 85 -3.66 11.61 6.27
C VAL A 85 -2.60 11.94 5.22
N GLY A 86 -2.37 13.21 4.92
CA GLY A 86 -1.30 13.61 4.00
C GLY A 86 0.09 13.27 4.57
N ASN A 87 1.00 12.86 3.69
CA ASN A 87 2.31 12.27 4.04
C ASN A 87 3.17 13.13 4.98
N ALA A 88 3.05 14.46 4.90
CA ALA A 88 3.78 15.39 5.76
C ALA A 88 3.40 15.29 7.25
N LEU A 89 2.22 14.73 7.56
CA LEU A 89 1.74 14.58 8.94
C LEU A 89 2.05 13.20 9.53
N HIS A 90 2.59 12.26 8.75
CA HIS A 90 2.84 10.90 9.23
C HIS A 90 3.79 10.85 10.42
N ARG A 91 4.94 11.51 10.31
CA ARG A 91 5.95 11.56 11.38
C ARG A 91 5.44 12.17 12.69
N PRO A 92 4.96 13.42 12.74
CA PRO A 92 4.56 14.03 14.01
C PRO A 92 3.42 13.24 14.70
N ILE A 93 2.51 12.67 13.92
CA ILE A 93 1.43 11.83 14.45
C ILE A 93 1.99 10.50 14.98
N ALA A 94 2.86 9.82 14.23
CA ALA A 94 3.45 8.55 14.64
C ALA A 94 4.29 8.71 15.92
N GLU A 95 5.14 9.73 16.00
CA GLU A 95 5.94 10.03 17.19
C GLU A 95 5.04 10.24 18.42
N ALA A 96 3.96 11.03 18.28
CA ALA A 96 3.03 11.28 19.38
C ALA A 96 2.24 10.03 19.82
N LEU A 97 1.79 9.20 18.87
CA LEU A 97 1.07 7.96 19.16
C LEU A 97 1.97 6.91 19.82
N VAL A 98 3.20 6.75 19.33
CA VAL A 98 4.20 5.84 19.92
C VAL A 98 4.55 6.31 21.34
N ALA A 99 4.78 7.61 21.54
CA ALA A 99 5.02 8.17 22.88
C ALA A 99 3.83 7.97 23.83
N ALA A 100 2.60 7.94 23.31
CA ALA A 100 1.38 7.62 24.06
C ALA A 100 1.15 6.10 24.26
N GLY A 101 2.09 5.25 23.85
CA GLY A 101 2.00 3.80 23.98
C GLY A 101 0.98 3.15 23.05
N LYS A 102 0.68 3.76 21.90
CA LYS A 102 -0.29 3.25 20.93
C LYS A 102 0.40 2.56 19.75
N HIS A 103 -0.17 1.44 19.31
CA HIS A 103 0.28 0.75 18.11
C HIS A 103 -0.10 1.54 16.85
N VAL A 104 0.79 1.57 15.85
CA VAL A 104 0.63 2.44 14.66
C VAL A 104 0.66 1.62 13.38
N LEU A 105 -0.38 1.78 12.55
CA LEU A 105 -0.40 1.39 11.14
C LEU A 105 -0.46 2.65 10.27
N CYS A 106 0.66 3.01 9.63
CA CYS A 106 0.77 4.22 8.82
C CYS A 106 0.55 3.93 7.33
N GLU A 107 -0.14 4.81 6.60
CA GLU A 107 -0.24 4.72 5.15
C GLU A 107 1.10 4.99 4.45
N LYS A 108 1.21 4.50 3.22
CA LYS A 108 2.36 4.74 2.34
C LYS A 108 2.15 6.01 1.49
N PRO A 109 3.22 6.66 1.01
CA PRO A 109 4.62 6.47 1.41
C PRO A 109 4.85 6.89 2.86
N LEU A 110 5.91 6.36 3.50
CA LEU A 110 6.13 6.51 4.95
C LEU A 110 6.06 7.95 5.43
N ALA A 111 6.66 8.87 4.68
CA ALA A 111 6.66 10.30 4.98
C ALA A 111 6.73 11.16 3.70
N GLY A 112 6.57 12.47 3.88
CA GLY A 112 6.74 13.45 2.80
C GLY A 112 8.20 13.78 2.45
N SER A 113 9.16 13.34 3.27
CA SER A 113 10.59 13.61 3.08
C SER A 113 11.45 12.41 3.52
N MET A 114 12.67 12.30 2.96
CA MET A 114 13.64 11.28 3.37
C MET A 114 14.13 11.48 4.81
N GLU A 115 14.21 12.72 5.28
CA GLU A 115 14.56 13.03 6.66
C GLU A 115 13.52 12.45 7.62
N ASP A 116 12.24 12.70 7.35
CA ASP A 116 11.16 12.19 8.18
C ASP A 116 11.05 10.67 8.11
N ALA A 117 11.22 10.07 6.93
CA ALA A 117 11.20 8.62 6.77
C ALA A 117 12.31 7.93 7.58
N ARG A 118 13.53 8.49 7.58
CA ARG A 118 14.65 7.99 8.41
C ARG A 118 14.35 8.15 9.90
N ALA A 119 13.79 9.29 10.31
CA ALA A 119 13.39 9.50 11.70
C ALA A 119 12.32 8.50 12.15
N MET A 120 11.34 8.20 11.30
CA MET A 120 10.32 7.19 11.59
C MET A 120 10.91 5.77 11.66
N ALA A 121 11.84 5.39 10.77
CA ALA A 121 12.52 4.11 10.87
C ALA A 121 13.36 3.99 12.16
N GLU A 122 13.97 5.08 12.63
CA GLU A 122 14.65 5.09 13.93
C GLU A 122 13.67 5.02 15.12
N LEU A 123 12.51 5.68 15.01
CA LEU A 123 11.44 5.58 16.01
C LEU A 123 11.02 4.11 16.20
N GLU A 124 10.83 3.36 15.11
CA GLU A 124 10.49 1.93 15.14
C GLU A 124 11.50 1.09 15.95
N ARG A 125 12.81 1.38 15.83
CA ARG A 125 13.86 0.64 16.54
C ARG A 125 13.79 0.78 18.07
N THR A 126 13.21 1.87 18.55
CA THR A 126 13.12 2.19 19.98
C THR A 126 11.70 2.06 20.53
N ALA A 127 10.72 1.78 19.67
CA ALA A 127 9.32 1.66 20.06
C ALA A 127 9.06 0.35 20.83
N GLU A 128 8.36 0.46 21.96
CA GLU A 128 7.83 -0.69 22.70
C GLU A 128 6.45 -1.15 22.17
N VAL A 129 6.02 -0.58 21.05
CA VAL A 129 4.75 -0.83 20.39
C VAL A 129 4.96 -1.23 18.94
N VAL A 130 4.06 -2.05 18.40
CA VAL A 130 4.03 -2.36 16.96
C VAL A 130 3.87 -1.09 16.12
N THR A 131 4.82 -0.88 15.20
CA THR A 131 4.73 0.03 14.05
C THR A 131 4.67 -0.77 12.74
N ALA A 132 3.85 -0.32 11.80
CA ALA A 132 3.65 -0.99 10.53
C ALA A 132 3.21 -0.03 9.42
N VAL A 133 3.35 -0.44 8.16
CA VAL A 133 2.96 0.32 6.96
C VAL A 133 1.91 -0.41 6.12
N GLY A 134 0.98 0.37 5.59
CA GLY A 134 -0.16 -0.07 4.79
C GLY A 134 0.17 -0.40 3.32
N TYR A 135 1.08 -1.35 3.06
CA TYR A 135 1.25 -1.89 1.70
C TYR A 135 0.17 -2.94 1.38
N THR A 136 -1.06 -2.46 1.19
CA THR A 136 -2.27 -3.28 1.10
C THR A 136 -2.21 -4.37 0.02
N PHE A 137 -1.52 -4.15 -1.10
CA PHE A 137 -1.41 -5.15 -2.18
C PHE A 137 -0.62 -6.41 -1.79
N ARG A 138 0.26 -6.37 -0.77
CA ARG A 138 0.87 -7.59 -0.20
C ARG A 138 -0.18 -8.59 0.33
N ARG A 139 -1.42 -8.12 0.54
CA ARG A 139 -2.58 -8.91 0.99
C ARG A 139 -3.45 -9.48 -0.12
N ALA A 140 -3.17 -9.17 -1.38
CA ALA A 140 -3.87 -9.81 -2.48
C ALA A 140 -3.51 -11.33 -2.50
N PRO A 141 -4.49 -12.25 -2.45
CA PRO A 141 -4.22 -13.69 -2.47
C PRO A 141 -3.34 -14.12 -3.64
N GLY A 142 -3.56 -13.55 -4.84
CA GLY A 142 -2.75 -13.83 -6.02
C GLY A 142 -1.29 -13.38 -5.87
N ILE A 143 -1.03 -12.19 -5.33
CA ILE A 143 0.34 -11.69 -5.13
C ILE A 143 1.07 -12.55 -4.09
N ALA A 144 0.40 -12.92 -2.99
CA ALA A 144 0.97 -13.78 -1.98
C ALA A 144 1.26 -15.21 -2.51
N ALA A 145 0.36 -15.79 -3.30
CA ALA A 145 0.57 -17.08 -3.94
C ALA A 145 1.76 -17.05 -4.92
N ILE A 146 1.87 -16.00 -5.75
CA ILE A 146 3.01 -15.82 -6.66
C ILE A 146 4.34 -15.79 -5.89
N ARG A 147 4.38 -15.08 -4.76
CA ARG A 147 5.56 -15.06 -3.90
C ARG A 147 5.89 -16.44 -3.32
N GLU A 148 4.89 -17.23 -2.93
CA GLU A 148 5.11 -18.60 -2.46
C GLU A 148 5.73 -19.48 -3.55
N HIS A 149 5.23 -19.41 -4.79
CA HIS A 149 5.82 -20.11 -5.94
C HIS A 149 7.29 -19.70 -6.20
N VAL A 150 7.58 -18.39 -6.17
CA VAL A 150 8.95 -17.88 -6.32
C VAL A 150 9.86 -18.41 -5.21
N ARG A 151 9.41 -18.38 -3.96
CA ARG A 151 10.17 -18.86 -2.80
C ARG A 151 10.38 -20.37 -2.80
N ALA A 152 9.42 -21.12 -3.34
CA ALA A 152 9.53 -22.55 -3.52
C ALA A 152 10.48 -22.94 -4.68
N GLY A 153 10.97 -21.97 -5.46
CA GLY A 153 11.85 -22.20 -6.60
C GLY A 153 11.13 -22.78 -7.81
N GLU A 154 9.79 -22.72 -7.86
CA GLU A 154 9.00 -23.37 -8.91
C GLU A 154 9.13 -22.68 -10.28
N LEU A 155 9.61 -21.43 -10.31
CA LEU A 155 9.91 -20.72 -11.55
C LEU A 155 11.38 -20.92 -12.00
N GLY A 156 12.19 -21.61 -11.22
CA GLY A 156 13.64 -21.70 -11.41
C GLY A 156 14.33 -20.35 -11.20
N ASP A 157 15.50 -20.17 -11.81
CA ASP A 157 16.21 -18.89 -11.83
C ASP A 157 15.35 -17.83 -12.53
N LEU A 158 15.06 -16.74 -11.82
CA LEU A 158 14.30 -15.63 -12.35
C LEU A 158 15.09 -14.89 -13.43
N THR A 159 14.43 -14.54 -14.53
CA THR A 159 15.03 -13.90 -15.71
C THR A 159 14.55 -12.48 -15.95
N LEU A 160 13.29 -12.17 -15.59
CA LEU A 160 12.71 -10.83 -15.73
C LEU A 160 11.59 -10.59 -14.71
N PHE A 161 11.61 -9.42 -14.08
CA PHE A 161 10.43 -8.83 -13.45
C PHE A 161 9.94 -7.66 -14.30
N SER A 162 8.67 -7.63 -14.69
CA SER A 162 8.08 -6.51 -15.44
C SER A 162 6.87 -6.00 -14.69
N GLY A 163 6.99 -4.82 -14.08
CA GLY A 163 5.95 -4.20 -13.27
C GLY A 163 5.40 -2.92 -13.90
N ARG A 164 4.10 -2.69 -13.73
CA ARG A 164 3.48 -1.41 -14.05
C ARG A 164 2.39 -1.03 -13.05
N TYR A 165 2.17 0.27 -12.92
CA TYR A 165 1.00 0.81 -12.24
C TYR A 165 0.48 2.02 -13.00
N TRP A 166 -0.60 1.81 -13.73
CA TRP A 166 -1.22 2.83 -14.57
C TRP A 166 -2.59 3.20 -14.02
N CYS A 167 -2.80 4.49 -13.82
CA CYS A 167 -4.04 5.09 -13.31
C CYS A 167 -4.47 6.25 -14.23
N ASP A 168 -5.77 6.56 -14.22
CA ASP A 168 -6.38 7.62 -15.01
C ASP A 168 -6.86 8.81 -14.16
N TYR A 169 -6.67 8.75 -12.84
CA TYR A 169 -7.23 9.73 -11.91
C TYR A 169 -6.79 11.18 -12.15
N ALA A 170 -5.74 11.40 -12.94
CA ALA A 170 -5.21 12.72 -13.27
C ALA A 170 -5.24 13.01 -14.79
N THR A 171 -5.99 12.27 -15.61
CA THR A 171 -6.02 12.50 -17.07
C THR A 171 -6.73 13.79 -17.46
N ASP A 172 -7.70 14.26 -16.68
CA ASP A 172 -8.40 15.52 -16.95
C ASP A 172 -7.52 16.71 -16.50
N PRO A 173 -7.07 17.60 -17.41
CA PRO A 173 -6.30 18.78 -17.05
C PRO A 173 -7.10 19.80 -16.24
N ASN A 174 -8.43 19.73 -16.25
CA ASN A 174 -9.31 20.62 -15.47
C ASN A 174 -9.56 20.09 -14.04
N GLY A 175 -9.00 18.93 -13.68
CA GLY A 175 -9.04 18.43 -12.30
C GLY A 175 -8.25 19.32 -11.34
N PRO A 176 -8.69 19.45 -10.07
CA PRO A 176 -8.13 20.41 -9.11
C PRO A 176 -6.65 20.16 -8.78
N LEU A 177 -5.89 21.24 -8.59
CA LEU A 177 -4.52 21.19 -8.07
C LEU A 177 -4.49 20.84 -6.57
N SER A 178 -4.61 19.54 -6.25
CA SER A 178 -4.44 19.00 -4.90
C SER A 178 -2.97 18.88 -4.46
N TRP A 179 -2.76 18.53 -3.19
CA TRP A 179 -1.42 18.25 -2.63
C TRP A 179 -0.65 17.15 -3.36
N ARG A 180 -1.32 16.24 -4.08
CA ARG A 180 -0.67 15.18 -4.88
C ARG A 180 0.14 15.69 -6.07
N PHE A 181 -0.04 16.95 -6.45
CA PHE A 181 0.67 17.60 -7.56
C PHE A 181 1.85 18.47 -7.09
N LYS A 182 2.19 18.40 -5.80
CA LYS A 182 3.19 19.21 -5.11
C LYS A 182 4.29 18.34 -4.51
N GLY A 183 5.43 18.93 -4.18
CA GLY A 183 6.52 18.24 -3.45
C GLY A 183 7.71 17.80 -4.30
N GLY A 184 7.74 18.13 -5.60
CA GLY A 184 8.89 17.88 -6.47
C GLY A 184 8.98 16.45 -7.04
N PRO A 185 10.00 16.16 -7.86
CA PRO A 185 10.21 14.84 -8.46
C PRO A 185 10.24 13.70 -7.43
N GLY A 186 9.55 12.60 -7.76
CA GLY A 186 9.41 11.41 -6.91
C GLY A 186 8.21 11.43 -5.97
N SER A 187 7.58 12.60 -5.77
CA SER A 187 6.37 12.73 -4.95
C SER A 187 5.06 12.52 -5.73
N GLY A 188 5.13 12.48 -7.07
CA GLY A 188 3.97 12.37 -7.95
C GLY A 188 3.53 10.93 -8.13
N ALA A 189 3.36 10.51 -9.39
CA ALA A 189 2.95 9.14 -9.70
C ALA A 189 3.93 8.10 -9.13
N LEU A 190 5.23 8.40 -9.11
CA LEU A 190 6.26 7.49 -8.60
C LEU A 190 6.10 7.23 -7.10
N GLY A 191 5.84 8.27 -6.31
CA GLY A 191 5.62 8.14 -4.87
C GLY A 191 4.28 7.54 -4.51
N ASP A 192 3.21 7.96 -5.19
CA ASP A 192 1.84 7.55 -4.87
C ASP A 192 1.56 6.10 -5.29
N VAL A 193 1.65 5.79 -6.58
CA VAL A 193 1.33 4.45 -7.12
C VAL A 193 2.59 3.64 -7.43
N GLY A 194 3.71 4.29 -7.78
CA GLY A 194 4.98 3.61 -8.03
C GLY A 194 5.51 2.89 -6.79
N SER A 195 5.33 3.44 -5.60
CA SER A 195 5.69 2.79 -4.34
C SER A 195 5.05 1.41 -4.16
N HIS A 196 3.81 1.21 -4.63
CA HIS A 196 3.14 -0.09 -4.56
C HIS A 196 3.75 -1.14 -5.49
N VAL A 197 4.13 -0.77 -6.72
CA VAL A 197 4.74 -1.74 -7.65
C VAL A 197 6.20 -2.03 -7.29
N ILE A 198 6.92 -1.05 -6.72
CA ILE A 198 8.26 -1.25 -6.14
C ILE A 198 8.18 -2.22 -4.96
N ASP A 199 7.24 -1.97 -4.03
CA ASP A 199 6.99 -2.85 -2.89
C ASP A 199 6.63 -4.28 -3.33
N ALA A 200 5.70 -4.44 -4.27
CA ALA A 200 5.32 -5.75 -4.79
C ALA A 200 6.50 -6.47 -5.45
N ALA A 201 7.37 -5.74 -6.14
CA ALA A 201 8.57 -6.29 -6.75
C ALA A 201 9.55 -6.83 -5.70
N GLU A 202 9.85 -6.06 -4.65
CA GLU A 202 10.73 -6.54 -3.59
C GLU A 202 10.11 -7.67 -2.77
N TYR A 203 8.79 -7.59 -2.52
CA TYR A 203 8.04 -8.61 -1.80
C TYR A 203 8.08 -9.97 -2.52
N VAL A 204 7.98 -9.97 -3.85
CA VAL A 204 7.95 -11.18 -4.69
C VAL A 204 9.36 -11.65 -5.06
N ALA A 205 10.22 -10.76 -5.54
CA ALA A 205 11.46 -11.11 -6.23
C ALA A 205 12.75 -10.77 -5.44
N GLY A 206 12.63 -10.16 -4.25
CA GLY A 206 13.75 -9.82 -3.38
C GLY A 206 14.31 -8.41 -3.59
N PRO A 207 15.42 -8.06 -2.94
CA PRO A 207 15.88 -6.67 -2.86
C PRO A 207 16.40 -6.11 -4.18
N ILE A 208 16.03 -4.87 -4.49
CA ILE A 208 16.61 -4.06 -5.57
C ILE A 208 17.96 -3.49 -5.13
N ALA A 209 19.01 -3.73 -5.92
CA ALA A 209 20.38 -3.27 -5.65
C ALA A 209 20.73 -1.95 -6.35
N SER A 210 20.18 -1.70 -7.55
CA SER A 210 20.42 -0.47 -8.29
C SER A 210 19.32 -0.19 -9.30
N VAL A 211 19.14 1.08 -9.66
CA VAL A 211 18.23 1.53 -10.71
C VAL A 211 18.99 2.25 -11.82
N SER A 212 18.49 2.22 -13.05
CA SER A 212 19.09 2.90 -14.21
C SER A 212 18.06 3.20 -15.29
N GLY A 213 18.42 4.06 -16.24
CA GLY A 213 17.56 4.43 -17.37
C GLY A 213 16.28 5.12 -16.92
N ALA A 214 16.31 5.79 -15.76
CA ALA A 214 15.14 6.46 -15.23
C ALA A 214 14.77 7.67 -16.07
N SER A 215 13.47 7.87 -16.27
CA SER A 215 12.91 9.05 -16.92
C SER A 215 11.63 9.46 -16.24
N LEU A 216 11.56 10.73 -15.84
CA LEU A 216 10.39 11.37 -15.25
C LEU A 216 9.81 12.38 -16.24
N SER A 217 8.49 12.46 -16.33
CA SER A 217 7.83 13.40 -17.23
C SER A 217 6.50 13.90 -16.66
N THR A 218 6.26 15.20 -16.83
CA THR A 218 5.01 15.89 -16.49
C THR A 218 4.33 16.33 -17.78
N GLN A 219 3.17 15.76 -18.09
CA GLN A 219 2.41 16.08 -19.30
C GLN A 219 1.42 17.22 -19.05
N ILE A 220 0.80 17.25 -17.88
CA ILE A 220 -0.14 18.30 -17.46
C ILE A 220 0.58 19.19 -16.45
N THR A 221 1.15 20.29 -16.94
CA THR A 221 2.01 21.18 -16.15
C THR A 221 1.24 22.17 -15.29
N LYS A 222 -0.05 22.38 -15.56
CA LYS A 222 -0.91 23.33 -14.84
C LYS A 222 -2.26 22.73 -14.56
N ARG A 223 -2.82 23.06 -13.40
CA ARG A 223 -4.18 22.67 -12.99
C ARG A 223 -4.89 23.83 -12.30
N PRO A 224 -6.22 23.91 -12.41
CA PRO A 224 -6.97 24.97 -11.76
C PRO A 224 -6.92 24.83 -10.23
N LEU A 225 -6.88 25.97 -9.53
CA LEU A 225 -6.80 26.00 -8.08
C LEU A 225 -8.14 25.57 -7.47
N PRO A 226 -8.14 24.70 -6.45
CA PRO A 226 -9.38 24.27 -5.81
C PRO A 226 -10.00 25.42 -4.99
N LEU A 227 -11.34 25.55 -5.06
CA LEU A 227 -12.11 26.50 -4.24
C LEU A 227 -12.44 25.95 -2.84
N GLY A 228 -12.06 24.71 -2.55
CA GLY A 228 -12.32 24.04 -1.28
C GLY A 228 -11.43 22.81 -1.10
N ALA A 229 -11.66 22.07 -0.01
CA ALA A 229 -10.89 20.86 0.28
C ALA A 229 -11.12 19.77 -0.79
N VAL A 230 -10.04 19.19 -1.29
CA VAL A 230 -10.09 18.07 -2.25
C VAL A 230 -10.04 16.75 -1.48
N VAL A 231 -11.05 15.90 -1.64
CA VAL A 231 -11.13 14.58 -0.98
C VAL A 231 -10.91 13.46 -2.00
N GLY A 232 -9.86 12.68 -1.78
CA GLY A 232 -9.49 11.58 -2.69
C GLY A 232 -9.07 12.09 -4.07
N HIS A 233 -9.55 11.42 -5.12
CA HIS A 233 -9.33 11.79 -6.53
C HIS A 233 -10.53 12.53 -7.16
N ASN A 234 -11.54 12.91 -6.35
CA ASN A 234 -12.77 13.46 -6.87
C ASN A 234 -12.61 14.90 -7.37
N ALA A 235 -13.47 15.28 -8.31
CA ALA A 235 -13.65 16.67 -8.69
C ALA A 235 -14.10 17.51 -7.49
N ALA A 236 -13.42 18.64 -7.28
CA ALA A 236 -13.85 19.70 -6.38
C ALA A 236 -14.21 20.93 -7.23
N PRO A 237 -15.02 21.87 -6.73
CA PRO A 237 -15.16 23.16 -7.38
C PRO A 237 -13.78 23.81 -7.55
N VAL A 238 -13.50 24.34 -8.73
CA VAL A 238 -12.20 24.94 -9.08
C VAL A 238 -12.38 26.38 -9.55
N SER A 239 -11.34 27.19 -9.39
CA SER A 239 -11.29 28.57 -9.88
C SER A 239 -10.89 28.63 -11.35
N GLU A 240 -10.92 29.83 -11.94
CA GLU A 240 -10.34 30.10 -13.26
C GLU A 240 -8.81 30.28 -13.20
N GLU A 241 -8.23 30.36 -12.00
CA GLU A 241 -6.79 30.50 -11.79
C GLU A 241 -6.09 29.14 -11.80
N PHE A 242 -4.89 29.09 -12.37
CA PHE A 242 -4.11 27.86 -12.48
C PHE A 242 -2.83 27.95 -11.66
N GLY A 243 -2.45 26.84 -11.01
CA GLY A 243 -1.14 26.66 -10.40
C GLY A 243 -0.31 25.62 -11.12
N GLU A 244 1.02 25.70 -10.93
CA GLU A 244 1.98 24.76 -11.50
C GLU A 244 1.92 23.39 -10.80
N VAL A 245 2.04 22.32 -11.58
CA VAL A 245 2.31 20.96 -11.12
C VAL A 245 3.83 20.82 -10.95
N GLU A 246 4.26 20.38 -9.77
CA GLU A 246 5.67 20.36 -9.38
C GLU A 246 6.33 18.97 -9.50
N ASN A 247 5.54 17.94 -9.84
CA ASN A 247 5.97 16.55 -9.84
C ASN A 247 5.55 15.81 -11.11
N GLU A 248 6.04 14.58 -11.25
CA GLU A 248 5.87 13.76 -12.44
C GLU A 248 4.47 13.13 -12.56
N ASP A 249 3.96 13.11 -13.79
CA ASP A 249 2.78 12.32 -14.15
C ASP A 249 3.15 10.88 -14.51
N THR A 250 4.35 10.70 -15.06
CA THR A 250 4.87 9.42 -15.58
C THR A 250 6.31 9.21 -15.14
N ALA A 251 6.63 8.00 -14.72
CA ALA A 251 7.98 7.53 -14.43
C ALA A 251 8.25 6.18 -15.09
N THR A 252 9.43 6.00 -15.66
CA THR A 252 9.92 4.69 -16.15
C THR A 252 11.35 4.48 -15.68
N PHE A 253 11.73 3.24 -15.37
CA PHE A 253 13.09 2.89 -14.99
C PHE A 253 13.34 1.39 -15.12
N THR A 254 14.61 1.02 -15.13
CA THR A 254 15.08 -0.37 -15.02
C THR A 254 15.75 -0.57 -13.67
N ALA A 255 15.77 -1.80 -13.18
CA ALA A 255 16.41 -2.16 -11.92
C ALA A 255 17.26 -3.42 -12.07
N ARG A 256 18.28 -3.54 -11.22
CA ARG A 256 19.00 -4.77 -10.95
C ARG A 256 18.70 -5.17 -9.51
N PHE A 257 18.26 -6.40 -9.30
CA PHE A 257 18.08 -6.99 -7.97
C PHE A 257 19.41 -7.54 -7.45
N GLU A 258 19.53 -7.73 -6.13
CA GLU A 258 20.71 -8.36 -5.52
C GLU A 258 20.97 -9.78 -6.06
N SER A 259 19.91 -10.49 -6.46
CA SER A 259 19.99 -11.80 -7.12
C SER A 259 20.57 -11.76 -8.54
N GLY A 260 20.77 -10.56 -9.12
CA GLY A 260 21.14 -10.39 -10.52
C GLY A 260 19.95 -10.28 -11.49
N LEU A 261 18.72 -10.49 -11.01
CA LEU A 261 17.49 -10.32 -11.79
C LEU A 261 17.39 -8.89 -12.37
N VAL A 262 16.88 -8.78 -13.59
CA VAL A 262 16.58 -7.50 -14.23
C VAL A 262 15.09 -7.19 -14.06
N GLY A 263 14.80 -5.94 -13.69
CA GLY A 263 13.44 -5.41 -13.56
C GLY A 263 13.17 -4.27 -14.53
N THR A 264 11.93 -4.16 -15.03
CA THR A 264 11.45 -2.98 -15.77
C THR A 264 10.18 -2.44 -15.12
N PHE A 265 10.09 -1.12 -15.00
CA PHE A 265 8.99 -0.44 -14.31
C PHE A 265 8.42 0.69 -15.14
N SER A 266 7.09 0.79 -15.18
CA SER A 266 6.36 1.91 -15.79
C SER A 266 5.19 2.34 -14.92
N VAL A 267 5.15 3.62 -14.58
CA VAL A 267 4.17 4.19 -13.66
C VAL A 267 3.58 5.44 -14.29
N THR A 268 2.26 5.58 -14.27
CA THR A 268 1.61 6.82 -14.73
C THR A 268 0.27 7.06 -14.03
N ARG A 269 -0.05 8.33 -13.76
CA ARG A 269 -1.37 8.79 -13.30
C ARG A 269 -2.25 9.37 -14.43
N THR A 270 -1.75 9.37 -15.67
CA THR A 270 -2.41 9.88 -16.87
C THR A 270 -2.70 8.78 -17.91
N GLY A 271 -2.83 7.53 -17.46
CA GLY A 271 -3.14 6.37 -18.30
C GLY A 271 -4.62 6.29 -18.66
N PHE A 272 -5.07 7.04 -19.67
CA PHE A 272 -6.48 7.16 -20.07
C PHE A 272 -7.25 5.82 -20.12
N GLY A 273 -8.33 5.72 -19.34
CA GLY A 273 -9.21 4.55 -19.29
C GLY A 273 -8.70 3.40 -18.42
N LEU A 274 -7.59 3.58 -17.69
CA LEU A 274 -7.04 2.61 -16.77
C LEU A 274 -7.23 3.11 -15.32
N PRO A 275 -8.24 2.63 -14.59
CA PRO A 275 -8.58 3.24 -13.30
C PRO A 275 -7.59 2.90 -12.18
N ASN A 276 -7.19 1.63 -12.08
CA ASN A 276 -6.33 1.12 -11.00
C ASN A 276 -5.53 -0.11 -11.46
N GLY A 277 -4.56 0.11 -12.33
CA GLY A 277 -3.90 -0.96 -13.09
C GLY A 277 -2.54 -1.40 -12.55
N LEU A 278 -2.44 -1.76 -11.26
CA LEU A 278 -1.27 -2.50 -10.77
C LEU A 278 -1.20 -3.85 -11.49
N PHE A 279 -0.06 -4.13 -12.11
CA PHE A 279 0.18 -5.37 -12.84
C PHE A 279 1.66 -5.74 -12.79
N PHE A 280 1.97 -7.03 -12.74
CA PHE A 280 3.34 -7.50 -12.98
C PHE A 280 3.40 -8.90 -13.57
N ASP A 281 4.48 -9.17 -14.31
CA ASP A 281 4.96 -10.50 -14.69
C ASP A 281 6.27 -10.82 -13.93
N VAL A 282 6.40 -12.05 -13.46
CA VAL A 282 7.67 -12.64 -13.00
C VAL A 282 7.98 -13.87 -13.83
N LEU A 283 9.10 -13.83 -14.55
CA LEU A 283 9.54 -14.88 -15.46
C LEU A 283 10.76 -15.58 -14.89
N GLY A 284 10.81 -16.90 -15.02
CA GLY A 284 11.99 -17.70 -14.74
C GLY A 284 12.22 -18.76 -15.81
N VAL A 285 13.31 -19.50 -15.69
CA VAL A 285 13.70 -20.51 -16.69
C VAL A 285 12.77 -21.72 -16.72
N ASP A 286 12.06 -22.01 -15.62
CA ASP A 286 11.17 -23.17 -15.48
C ASP A 286 9.68 -22.81 -15.41
N GLY A 287 9.34 -21.52 -15.38
CA GLY A 287 7.95 -21.07 -15.32
C GLY A 287 7.76 -19.56 -15.33
N ARG A 288 6.51 -19.11 -15.21
CA ARG A 288 6.15 -17.71 -15.02
C ARG A 288 4.87 -17.54 -14.21
N ALA A 289 4.73 -16.38 -13.58
CA ALA A 289 3.49 -15.96 -12.94
C ALA A 289 3.16 -14.50 -13.25
N ALA A 290 1.88 -14.12 -13.20
CA ALA A 290 1.46 -12.73 -13.42
C ALA A 290 0.23 -12.35 -12.60
N PHE A 291 0.15 -11.09 -12.19
CA PHE A 291 -0.98 -10.52 -11.46
C PHE A 291 -1.55 -9.30 -12.20
N ASP A 292 -2.88 -9.16 -12.21
CA ASP A 292 -3.61 -8.04 -12.81
C ASP A 292 -4.68 -7.52 -11.82
N GLN A 293 -4.51 -6.31 -11.30
CA GLN A 293 -5.44 -5.72 -10.33
C GLN A 293 -6.85 -5.49 -10.89
N HIS A 294 -7.03 -5.46 -12.21
CA HIS A 294 -8.38 -5.43 -12.79
C HIS A 294 -9.11 -6.77 -12.64
N ARG A 295 -8.38 -7.84 -12.33
CA ARG A 295 -8.87 -9.19 -12.07
C ARG A 295 -8.26 -9.70 -10.74
N PRO A 296 -8.58 -9.05 -9.61
CA PRO A 296 -7.91 -9.28 -8.33
C PRO A 296 -8.20 -10.67 -7.70
N ALA A 297 -9.18 -11.39 -8.25
CA ALA A 297 -9.60 -12.72 -7.82
C ALA A 297 -8.91 -13.87 -8.59
N GLU A 298 -7.86 -13.58 -9.37
CA GLU A 298 -7.10 -14.57 -10.11
C GLU A 298 -5.64 -14.15 -10.26
N TYR A 299 -4.79 -15.12 -10.64
CA TYR A 299 -3.46 -14.86 -11.16
C TYR A 299 -3.15 -15.86 -12.27
N LEU A 300 -2.14 -15.56 -13.09
CA LEU A 300 -1.66 -16.49 -14.10
C LEU A 300 -0.46 -17.26 -13.56
N PHE A 301 -0.38 -18.56 -13.88
CA PHE A 301 0.76 -19.41 -13.55
C PHE A 301 1.04 -20.43 -14.66
N ASP A 302 2.29 -20.56 -15.04
CA ASP A 302 2.80 -21.49 -16.04
C ASP A 302 4.07 -22.14 -15.51
N ASP A 303 4.19 -23.45 -15.69
CA ASP A 303 5.32 -24.27 -15.25
C ASP A 303 5.67 -25.29 -16.35
N ALA A 304 6.70 -26.10 -16.11
CA ALA A 304 7.10 -27.17 -17.03
C ALA A 304 6.08 -28.32 -17.07
N GLN A 305 4.95 -28.12 -17.76
CA GLN A 305 3.94 -29.16 -18.01
C GLN A 305 4.49 -30.27 -18.93
N PRO A 306 4.17 -31.57 -18.65
CA PRO A 306 4.69 -32.70 -19.42
C PRO A 306 4.06 -32.84 -20.82
N ASP A 307 2.79 -32.43 -21.02
CA ASP A 307 2.14 -32.45 -22.35
C ASP A 307 2.31 -31.10 -23.06
N ALA A 308 3.05 -31.10 -24.16
CA ALA A 308 3.31 -29.91 -24.97
C ALA A 308 2.04 -29.31 -25.61
N ARG A 309 0.97 -30.10 -25.83
CA ARG A 309 -0.26 -29.62 -26.47
C ARG A 309 -1.10 -28.71 -25.56
N THR A 310 -0.91 -28.84 -24.25
CA THR A 310 -1.64 -28.06 -23.23
C THR A 310 -0.73 -27.09 -22.50
N ARG A 311 0.51 -26.89 -22.98
CA ARG A 311 1.45 -25.93 -22.39
C ARG A 311 0.95 -24.50 -22.59
N GLY A 312 0.95 -23.72 -21.52
CA GLY A 312 0.55 -22.32 -21.52
C GLY A 312 0.07 -21.86 -20.15
N ALA A 313 0.02 -20.53 -19.97
CA ALA A 313 -0.39 -19.93 -18.71
C ALA A 313 -1.81 -20.34 -18.34
N ARG A 314 -1.95 -20.89 -17.13
CA ARG A 314 -3.22 -21.25 -16.53
C ARG A 314 -3.73 -20.08 -15.72
N GLN A 315 -5.03 -19.80 -15.84
CA GLN A 315 -5.74 -18.90 -14.95
C GLN A 315 -6.04 -19.65 -13.65
N ILE A 316 -5.42 -19.21 -12.56
CA ILE A 316 -5.66 -19.74 -11.23
C ILE A 316 -6.71 -18.85 -10.57
N ILE A 317 -7.89 -19.40 -10.34
CA ILE A 317 -9.01 -18.72 -9.69
C ILE A 317 -8.79 -18.77 -8.17
N ALA A 318 -8.91 -17.62 -7.50
CA ALA A 318 -8.77 -17.55 -6.05
C ALA A 318 -9.83 -18.41 -5.34
N GLY A 319 -9.37 -19.13 -4.32
CA GLY A 319 -10.17 -20.02 -3.49
C GLY A 319 -9.40 -20.37 -2.20
N PRO A 320 -9.95 -21.26 -1.35
CA PRO A 320 -9.43 -21.50 0.01
C PRO A 320 -7.98 -21.99 0.09
N ASN A 321 -7.43 -22.51 -1.01
CA ASN A 321 -6.04 -22.94 -1.08
C ASN A 321 -5.04 -21.78 -1.29
N LEU A 322 -5.52 -20.56 -1.57
CA LEU A 322 -4.66 -19.39 -1.69
C LEU A 322 -4.51 -18.67 -0.34
N PRO A 323 -3.38 -17.96 -0.12
CA PRO A 323 -3.18 -17.17 1.08
C PRO A 323 -4.34 -16.20 1.34
N TYR A 324 -4.64 -16.01 2.62
CA TYR A 324 -5.70 -15.14 3.14
C TYR A 324 -7.14 -15.54 2.76
N PHE A 325 -7.38 -16.53 1.91
CA PHE A 325 -8.74 -16.86 1.48
C PHE A 325 -9.49 -17.70 2.52
N ALA A 326 -8.88 -18.79 2.98
CA ALA A 326 -9.46 -19.62 4.05
C ALA A 326 -9.58 -18.80 5.34
N GLY A 327 -10.78 -18.72 5.90
CA GLY A 327 -11.15 -17.83 6.99
C GLY A 327 -11.30 -16.36 6.60
N GLY A 328 -10.77 -15.90 5.47
CA GLY A 328 -10.77 -14.48 5.09
C GLY A 328 -12.06 -14.00 4.43
N VAL A 329 -12.85 -14.92 3.87
CA VAL A 329 -14.12 -14.60 3.21
C VAL A 329 -15.28 -15.40 3.81
N PRO A 330 -16.52 -14.87 3.83
CA PRO A 330 -17.67 -15.59 4.37
C PRO A 330 -18.04 -16.86 3.59
N MET A 331 -17.76 -16.90 2.29
CA MET A 331 -18.02 -18.06 1.44
C MET A 331 -16.71 -18.56 0.83
N GLU A 332 -16.12 -19.53 1.50
CA GLU A 332 -14.81 -20.11 1.18
C GLU A 332 -14.90 -21.08 -0.02
N ALA A 333 -15.18 -20.57 -1.21
CA ALA A 333 -15.21 -21.36 -2.44
C ALA A 333 -14.44 -20.68 -3.58
N PRO A 334 -13.79 -21.44 -4.49
CA PRO A 334 -13.19 -20.86 -5.67
C PRO A 334 -14.19 -20.04 -6.50
N GLY A 335 -13.80 -18.86 -6.94
CA GLY A 335 -14.61 -17.99 -7.80
C GLY A 335 -15.58 -17.06 -7.08
N VAL A 336 -15.64 -17.09 -5.74
CA VAL A 336 -16.41 -16.13 -4.93
C VAL A 336 -15.84 -14.71 -5.01
N GLY A 337 -14.59 -14.59 -5.47
CA GLY A 337 -13.91 -13.32 -5.66
C GLY A 337 -13.08 -12.92 -4.44
N ALA A 338 -12.08 -12.09 -4.69
CA ALA A 338 -11.35 -11.30 -3.70
C ALA A 338 -11.19 -9.89 -4.27
N SER A 339 -11.34 -8.87 -3.44
CA SER A 339 -11.35 -7.47 -3.86
C SER A 339 -10.31 -6.66 -3.08
N ASN A 340 -10.09 -5.42 -3.51
CA ASN A 340 -9.22 -4.51 -2.77
C ASN A 340 -9.74 -4.23 -1.34
N ALA A 341 -11.05 -4.28 -1.10
CA ALA A 341 -11.61 -4.10 0.24
C ALA A 341 -11.23 -5.24 1.19
N ASP A 342 -11.15 -6.46 0.68
CA ASP A 342 -10.72 -7.64 1.46
C ASP A 342 -9.25 -7.49 1.85
N ASN A 343 -8.40 -6.97 0.96
CA ASN A 343 -7.00 -6.69 1.25
C ASN A 343 -6.83 -5.73 2.45
N PHE A 344 -7.66 -4.70 2.58
CA PHE A 344 -7.64 -3.81 3.77
C PHE A 344 -8.09 -4.54 5.04
N THR A 345 -9.04 -5.47 4.93
CA THR A 345 -9.48 -6.31 6.06
C THR A 345 -8.34 -7.24 6.50
N TYR A 346 -7.63 -7.87 5.56
CA TYR A 346 -6.48 -8.73 5.83
C TYR A 346 -5.29 -7.95 6.39
N GLN A 347 -5.07 -6.72 5.92
CA GLN A 347 -4.07 -5.82 6.48
C GLN A 347 -4.39 -5.43 7.92
N ALA A 348 -5.63 -5.02 8.18
CA ALA A 348 -6.08 -4.72 9.54
C ALA A 348 -5.93 -5.95 10.43
N ARG A 349 -6.31 -7.14 9.94
CA ARG A 349 -6.13 -8.39 10.69
C ARG A 349 -4.67 -8.66 11.02
N ALA A 350 -3.77 -8.63 10.03
CA ALA A 350 -2.36 -8.91 10.25
C ALA A 350 -1.71 -7.92 11.23
N PHE A 351 -2.08 -6.64 11.14
CA PHE A 351 -1.63 -5.64 12.10
C PHE A 351 -2.12 -5.94 13.52
N LEU A 352 -3.40 -6.26 13.71
CA LEU A 352 -3.93 -6.57 15.04
C LEU A 352 -3.46 -7.93 15.59
N ASP A 353 -3.14 -8.89 14.72
CA ASP A 353 -2.48 -10.14 15.11
C ASP A 353 -1.10 -9.88 15.71
N GLN A 354 -0.31 -8.97 15.13
CA GLN A 354 0.96 -8.52 15.70
C GLN A 354 0.77 -7.82 17.04
N VAL A 355 -0.23 -6.95 17.15
CA VAL A 355 -0.55 -6.22 18.39
C VAL A 355 -0.97 -7.17 19.51
N ALA A 356 -1.84 -8.13 19.21
CA ALA A 356 -2.35 -9.08 20.19
C ALA A 356 -1.38 -10.22 20.52
N GLY A 357 -0.31 -10.40 19.73
CA GLY A 357 0.65 -11.50 19.91
C GLY A 357 -0.02 -12.86 19.74
N VAL A 358 -0.90 -13.01 18.74
CA VAL A 358 -1.62 -14.27 18.51
C VAL A 358 -0.65 -15.40 18.13
N ALA A 359 -1.00 -16.64 18.46
CA ALA A 359 -0.11 -17.79 18.27
C ALA A 359 0.17 -18.11 16.79
N GLU A 360 -0.83 -17.93 15.92
CA GLU A 360 -0.76 -18.18 14.48
C GLU A 360 -1.16 -16.91 13.72
N PRO A 361 -0.28 -15.89 13.68
CA PRO A 361 -0.61 -14.61 13.04
C PRO A 361 -0.58 -14.74 11.52
N LEU A 362 -1.38 -13.91 10.83
CA LEU A 362 -1.12 -13.66 9.42
C LEU A 362 0.31 -13.11 9.23
N PRO A 363 0.92 -13.27 8.03
CA PRO A 363 2.22 -12.66 7.73
C PRO A 363 2.25 -11.19 8.14
N ALA A 364 3.30 -10.75 8.83
CA ALA A 364 3.40 -9.39 9.35
C ALA A 364 3.23 -8.32 8.25
N CYS A 365 2.67 -7.17 8.61
CA CYS A 365 2.69 -5.97 7.78
C CYS A 365 4.13 -5.50 7.57
N ALA A 366 4.33 -4.70 6.51
CA ALA A 366 5.61 -4.07 6.24
C ALA A 366 6.00 -3.15 7.41
N THR A 367 7.29 -3.04 7.68
CA THR A 367 7.85 -2.19 8.75
C THR A 367 8.05 -0.74 8.27
N PHE A 368 8.39 0.17 9.18
CA PHE A 368 8.87 1.50 8.79
C PHE A 368 10.19 1.39 8.02
N ALA A 369 11.07 0.46 8.37
CA ALA A 369 12.27 0.17 7.58
C ALA A 369 11.98 -0.26 6.12
N ASP A 370 10.99 -1.14 5.90
CA ASP A 370 10.56 -1.56 4.55
C ASP A 370 10.09 -0.35 3.71
N ALA A 371 9.35 0.57 4.34
CA ALA A 371 8.82 1.74 3.66
C ALA A 371 9.88 2.82 3.41
N LEU A 372 10.84 3.00 4.34
CA LEU A 372 12.03 3.81 4.10
C LEU A 372 12.79 3.28 2.89
N ARG A 373 13.00 1.96 2.81
CA ARG A 373 13.67 1.31 1.68
C ARG A 373 12.97 1.61 0.34
N THR A 374 11.63 1.55 0.32
CA THR A 374 10.87 1.94 -0.89
C THR A 374 11.13 3.40 -1.28
N MET A 375 11.23 4.31 -0.29
CA MET A 375 11.55 5.71 -0.55
C MET A 375 13.00 5.92 -1.03
N GLU A 376 13.96 5.10 -0.57
CA GLU A 376 15.34 5.11 -1.07
C GLU A 376 15.42 4.68 -2.54
N ILE A 377 14.63 3.69 -2.94
CA ILE A 377 14.52 3.28 -4.35
C ILE A 377 13.94 4.42 -5.19
N ILE A 378 12.88 5.08 -4.69
CA ILE A 378 12.29 6.26 -5.36
C ILE A 378 13.33 7.38 -5.50
N GLN A 379 14.10 7.66 -4.46
CA GLN A 379 15.17 8.65 -4.49
C GLN A 379 16.23 8.30 -5.53
N ALA A 380 16.64 7.02 -5.61
CA ALA A 380 17.59 6.55 -6.60
C ALA A 380 17.05 6.69 -8.04
N VAL A 381 15.74 6.50 -8.25
CA VAL A 381 15.09 6.71 -9.56
C VAL A 381 15.12 8.18 -9.95
N VAL A 382 14.82 9.08 -9.00
CA VAL A 382 14.92 10.53 -9.22
C VAL A 382 16.36 10.93 -9.56
N GLU A 383 17.34 10.45 -8.80
CA GLU A 383 18.76 10.71 -9.05
C GLU A 383 19.21 10.18 -10.41
N SER A 384 18.81 8.97 -10.77
CA SER A 384 19.10 8.39 -12.09
C SER A 384 18.52 9.26 -13.21
N SER A 385 17.29 9.77 -13.05
CA SER A 385 16.67 10.65 -14.04
C SER A 385 17.36 12.00 -14.17
N HIS A 386 17.89 12.55 -13.08
CA HIS A 386 18.68 13.80 -13.13
C HIS A 386 20.06 13.60 -13.77
N ASN A 387 20.58 12.37 -13.72
CA ASN A 387 21.88 11.99 -14.28
C ASN A 387 21.73 11.30 -15.65
N ASP A 388 20.79 11.75 -16.48
CA ASP A 388 20.55 11.24 -17.84
C ASP A 388 20.39 9.71 -17.93
N GLY A 389 19.78 9.11 -16.90
CA GLY A 389 19.54 7.66 -16.81
C GLY A 389 20.75 6.85 -16.33
N ALA A 390 21.79 7.48 -15.77
CA ALA A 390 22.92 6.77 -15.17
C ALA A 390 22.47 5.80 -14.06
N ALA A 391 23.26 4.75 -13.83
CA ALA A 391 22.98 3.79 -12.77
C ALA A 391 23.22 4.41 -11.38
N VAL A 392 22.27 4.19 -10.46
CA VAL A 392 22.33 4.64 -9.07
C VAL A 392 22.13 3.43 -8.16
N ALA A 393 23.04 3.24 -7.20
CA ALA A 393 22.94 2.17 -6.22
C ALA A 393 21.84 2.49 -5.20
N VAL A 394 21.10 1.47 -4.79
CA VAL A 394 20.15 1.54 -3.67
C VAL A 394 20.89 1.05 -2.42
N PRO A 395 20.71 1.70 -1.25
CA PRO A 395 21.26 1.20 -0.01
C PRO A 395 20.87 -0.27 0.26
N PRO A 396 21.77 -1.07 0.86
CA PRO A 396 21.47 -2.46 1.20
C PRO A 396 20.35 -2.53 2.25
N VAL A 397 19.68 -3.68 2.33
CA VAL A 397 18.68 -3.94 3.38
C VAL A 397 19.35 -3.87 4.76
N ALA A 398 18.78 -3.09 5.68
CA ALA A 398 19.30 -2.87 7.03
C ALA A 398 19.10 -4.06 7.98
#